data_AF-A0A931ZH87-F1
#
_entry.id   AF-A0A931ZH87-F1
#
_cell.length_a   1.000
_cell.length_b   1.000
_cell.length_c   1.000
_cell.angle_alpha   90.00
_cell.angle_beta   90.00
_cell.angle_gamma   90.00
#
_symmetry.space_group_name_H-M   'P 1'
#
loop_
_entity.id
_entity.type
_entity.pdbx_description
1 polymer ?
#
loop_
_entity_poly.entity_id
_entity_poly.type
_entity_poly.pdbx_seq_one_letter_code
_entity_poly.pdbx_strand_id
1 'polypeptide(L)'
;MQSTENTILTPVILRVMRHPLSEDRRAALAVVFGDDLEVVTEDVPYGADPVAAVQAVIDMIEATEEREVVAVEAGGPEPVMIALVEGLAEQGIHVLRQVFKRGEDGRVIVTGQDERGRDILAFGGYEVVGVEVRKALVQRPLEAPV
;
A
#
# COMPACT_ATOMS: atom_id res chain seq x y z
N MET A 1 -3.61 32.97 23.77
CA MET A 1 -3.45 31.53 23.55
C MET A 1 -4.21 31.19 22.29
N GLN A 2 -3.50 31.09 21.16
CA GLN A 2 -4.09 30.51 19.97
C GLN A 2 -4.11 29.01 20.20
N SER A 3 -5.31 28.44 20.30
CA SER A 3 -5.49 27.00 20.21
C SER A 3 -5.00 26.63 18.82
N THR A 4 -3.88 25.93 18.73
CA THR A 4 -3.53 25.17 17.52
C THR A 4 -4.64 24.14 17.35
N GLU A 5 -5.59 24.44 16.47
CA GLU A 5 -6.40 23.39 15.86
C GLU A 5 -5.41 22.41 15.26
N ASN A 6 -5.32 21.23 15.88
CA ASN A 6 -4.64 20.10 15.28
C ASN A 6 -5.53 19.73 14.09
N THR A 7 -5.26 20.31 12.92
CA THR A 7 -5.92 19.89 11.68
C THR A 7 -5.56 18.43 11.49
N ILE A 8 -6.53 17.55 11.70
CA ILE A 8 -6.36 16.12 11.45
C ILE A 8 -6.39 15.99 9.93
N LEU A 9 -5.22 15.80 9.33
CA LEU A 9 -5.11 15.49 7.92
C LEU A 9 -5.79 14.15 7.67
N THR A 10 -6.59 14.04 6.61
CA THR A 10 -7.17 12.75 6.23
C THR A 10 -6.04 11.86 5.71
N PRO A 11 -5.75 10.71 6.35
CA PRO A 11 -4.71 9.80 5.87
C PRO A 11 -5.12 9.20 4.53
N VAL A 12 -4.17 9.20 3.58
CA VAL A 12 -4.33 8.61 2.26
C VAL A 12 -3.51 7.33 2.15
N ILE A 13 -4.14 6.28 1.62
CA ILE A 13 -3.46 5.08 1.14
C ILE A 13 -3.42 5.14 -0.38
N LEU A 14 -2.22 5.28 -0.95
CA LEU A 14 -2.00 5.20 -2.39
C LEU A 14 -1.90 3.72 -2.80
N ARG A 15 -2.76 3.28 -3.73
CA ARG A 15 -2.70 1.94 -4.31
C ARG A 15 -2.16 2.00 -5.72
N VAL A 16 -0.93 1.52 -5.90
CA VAL A 16 -0.29 1.35 -7.19
C VAL A 16 -0.67 -0.02 -7.74
N MET A 17 -1.93 -0.16 -8.17
CA MET A 17 -2.54 -1.44 -8.52
C MET A 17 -3.57 -1.29 -9.63
N ARG A 18 -3.59 -2.29 -10.53
CA ARG A 18 -4.59 -2.38 -11.60
C ARG A 18 -5.90 -3.04 -11.18
N HIS A 19 -5.94 -3.64 -10.00
CA HIS A 19 -7.12 -4.34 -9.50
C HIS A 19 -7.98 -3.38 -8.66
N PRO A 20 -9.31 -3.41 -8.85
CA PRO A 20 -10.22 -2.56 -8.10
C PRO A 20 -10.09 -2.83 -6.59
N LEU A 21 -10.34 -1.79 -5.79
CA LEU A 21 -10.42 -1.92 -4.35
C LEU A 21 -11.70 -2.67 -3.98
N SER A 22 -11.57 -3.89 -3.45
CA SER A 22 -12.70 -4.64 -2.90
C SER A 22 -13.04 -4.16 -1.48
N GLU A 23 -14.25 -4.46 -1.02
CA GLU A 23 -14.69 -4.15 0.34
C GLU A 23 -13.78 -4.76 1.40
N ASP A 24 -13.40 -6.04 1.25
CA ASP A 24 -12.47 -6.72 2.17
C ASP A 24 -11.12 -5.99 2.32
N ARG A 25 -10.62 -5.41 1.23
CA ARG A 25 -9.35 -4.66 1.24
C ARG A 25 -9.52 -3.34 1.96
N ARG A 26 -10.59 -2.62 1.67
CA ARG A 26 -10.90 -1.36 2.34
C ARG A 26 -11.08 -1.57 3.85
N ALA A 27 -11.81 -2.62 4.24
CA ALA A 27 -11.99 -2.98 5.63
C ALA A 27 -10.65 -3.31 6.31
N ALA A 28 -9.76 -4.06 5.64
CA ALA A 28 -8.44 -4.37 6.19
C ALA A 28 -7.55 -3.13 6.37
N LEU A 29 -7.62 -2.15 5.47
CA LEU A 29 -6.91 -0.88 5.61
C LEU A 29 -7.50 -0.05 6.77
N ALA A 30 -8.83 0.03 6.87
CA ALA A 30 -9.52 0.81 7.89
C ALA A 30 -9.23 0.32 9.33
N VAL A 31 -9.04 -0.99 9.52
CA VAL A 31 -8.63 -1.57 10.81
C VAL A 31 -7.31 -1.00 11.32
N VAL A 32 -6.39 -0.63 10.42
CA VAL A 32 -5.06 -0.15 10.79
C VAL A 32 -4.96 1.37 10.76
N PHE A 33 -5.48 2.00 9.71
CA PHE A 33 -5.32 3.43 9.45
C PHE A 33 -6.55 4.26 9.86
N GLY A 34 -7.59 3.63 10.40
CA GLY A 34 -8.84 4.26 10.81
C GLY A 34 -9.91 4.29 9.72
N ASP A 35 -11.17 4.48 10.11
CA ASP A 35 -12.31 4.53 9.18
C ASP A 35 -12.32 5.80 8.32
N ASP A 36 -11.71 6.88 8.82
CA ASP A 36 -11.56 8.17 8.13
C ASP A 36 -10.30 8.19 7.26
N LEU A 37 -10.18 7.21 6.37
CA LEU A 37 -9.09 7.13 5.39
C LEU A 37 -9.62 7.30 3.97
N GLU A 38 -8.78 7.88 3.12
CA GLU A 38 -9.00 7.91 1.68
C GLU A 38 -8.10 6.88 0.98
N VAL A 39 -8.64 6.21 -0.04
CA VAL A 39 -7.85 5.29 -0.87
C VAL A 39 -7.83 5.80 -2.30
N VAL A 40 -6.66 6.22 -2.75
CA VAL A 40 -6.43 6.65 -4.13
C VAL A 40 -5.81 5.50 -4.89
N THR A 41 -6.41 5.07 -6.01
CA THR A 41 -5.89 3.96 -6.82
C THR A 41 -5.39 4.48 -8.16
N GLU A 42 -4.11 4.26 -8.45
CA GLU A 42 -3.44 4.70 -9.67
C GLU A 42 -2.70 3.54 -10.34
N ASP A 43 -2.72 3.49 -11.68
CA ASP A 43 -1.88 2.57 -12.45
C ASP A 43 -0.55 3.26 -12.78
N VAL A 44 0.41 3.18 -11.86
CA VAL A 44 1.71 3.86 -12.01
C VAL A 44 2.69 2.95 -12.76
N PRO A 45 3.17 3.34 -13.95
CA PRO A 45 4.25 2.63 -14.61
C PRO A 45 5.58 2.95 -13.91
N TYR A 46 6.17 1.97 -13.21
CA TYR A 46 7.42 2.17 -12.47
C TYR A 46 8.60 2.66 -13.31
N GLY A 47 8.69 2.27 -14.59
CA GLY A 47 9.77 2.70 -15.47
C GLY A 47 11.16 2.30 -14.96
N ALA A 48 12.14 3.19 -15.15
CA ALA A 48 13.53 2.99 -14.73
C ALA A 48 13.79 3.39 -13.27
N ASP A 49 12.94 4.24 -12.70
CA ASP A 49 13.04 4.73 -11.33
C ASP A 49 11.67 4.59 -10.64
N PRO A 50 11.42 3.47 -9.94
CA PRO A 50 10.13 3.22 -9.32
C PRO A 50 9.81 4.22 -8.20
N VAL A 51 10.83 4.73 -7.50
CA VAL A 51 10.63 5.65 -6.37
C VAL A 51 10.18 6.99 -6.91
N ALA A 52 10.90 7.55 -7.90
CA ALA A 52 10.51 8.82 -8.52
C ALA A 52 9.11 8.75 -9.14
N ALA A 53 8.74 7.62 -9.75
CA ALA A 53 7.42 7.43 -10.34
C ALA A 53 6.29 7.47 -9.29
N VAL A 54 6.48 6.79 -8.15
CA VAL A 54 5.50 6.79 -7.05
C VAL A 54 5.49 8.14 -6.32
N GLN A 55 6.67 8.74 -6.10
CA GLN A 55 6.79 10.04 -5.44
C GLN A 55 6.02 11.13 -6.19
N ALA A 56 6.11 11.17 -7.52
CA ALA A 56 5.37 12.15 -8.31
C ALA A 56 3.86 12.08 -8.09
N VAL A 57 3.32 10.89 -7.80
CA VAL A 57 1.89 10.70 -7.49
C VAL A 57 1.58 11.11 -6.05
N ILE A 58 2.47 10.79 -5.10
CA ILE A 58 2.37 11.26 -3.72
C ILE A 58 2.34 12.78 -3.68
N ASP A 59 3.32 13.44 -4.30
CA ASP A 59 3.43 14.91 -4.37
C ASP A 59 2.18 15.53 -4.99
N MET A 60 1.60 14.91 -6.02
CA MET A 60 0.36 15.36 -6.63
C MET A 60 -0.84 15.26 -5.69
N ILE A 61 -0.93 14.18 -4.90
CA ILE A 61 -2.01 13.99 -3.91
C ILE A 61 -1.86 15.00 -2.78
N GLU A 62 -0.65 15.16 -2.24
CA GLU A 62 -0.37 16.04 -1.11
C GLU A 62 -0.34 17.54 -1.48
N ALA A 63 -0.20 17.88 -2.76
CA ALA A 63 -0.37 19.25 -3.23
C ALA A 63 -1.82 19.77 -3.10
N THR A 64 -2.78 18.89 -2.82
CA THR A 64 -4.15 19.30 -2.45
C THR A 64 -4.22 19.51 -0.93
N GLU A 65 -4.83 20.61 -0.48
CA GLU A 65 -4.87 20.93 0.95
C GLU A 65 -5.56 19.80 1.75
N GLU A 66 -5.01 19.51 2.94
CA GLU A 66 -5.55 18.60 3.98
C GLU A 66 -5.35 17.08 3.78
N ARG A 67 -4.34 16.64 3.02
CA ARG A 67 -4.05 15.21 2.79
C ARG A 67 -2.59 14.84 3.04
N GLU A 68 -2.37 13.65 3.58
CA GLU A 68 -1.05 13.05 3.81
C GLU A 68 -1.06 11.59 3.38
N VAL A 69 -0.10 11.17 2.54
CA VAL A 69 0.01 9.76 2.15
C VAL A 69 0.78 9.00 3.21
N VAL A 70 0.10 8.14 3.96
CA VAL A 70 0.71 7.38 5.07
C VAL A 70 1.19 6.00 4.66
N ALA A 71 0.67 5.47 3.54
CA ALA A 71 1.12 4.19 3.00
C ALA A 71 0.89 4.04 1.50
N VAL A 72 1.70 3.18 0.88
CA VAL A 72 1.62 2.78 -0.53
C VAL A 72 1.42 1.27 -0.64
N GLU A 73 0.26 0.84 -1.14
CA GLU A 73 0.08 -0.54 -1.62
C GLU A 73 0.75 -0.69 -2.99
N ALA A 74 1.81 -1.49 -3.05
CA ALA A 74 2.58 -1.72 -4.26
C ALA A 74 2.74 -3.22 -4.56
N GLY A 75 2.86 -3.54 -5.84
CA GLY A 75 3.08 -4.89 -6.33
C GLY A 75 4.08 -4.87 -7.48
N GLY A 76 5.16 -5.63 -7.34
CA GLY A 76 6.20 -5.67 -8.37
C GLY A 76 7.30 -6.69 -8.06
N PRO A 77 8.29 -6.81 -8.96
CA PRO A 77 9.49 -7.61 -8.71
C PRO A 77 10.22 -7.15 -7.44
N GLU A 78 10.94 -8.06 -6.80
CA GLU A 78 11.66 -7.80 -5.55
C GLU A 78 12.55 -6.54 -5.57
N PRO A 79 13.34 -6.25 -6.62
CA PRO A 79 14.15 -5.03 -6.67
C PRO A 79 13.32 -3.74 -6.61
N VAL A 80 12.12 -3.74 -7.21
CA VAL A 80 11.21 -2.59 -7.16
C VAL A 80 10.68 -2.41 -5.75
N MET A 81 10.26 -3.50 -5.11
CA MET A 81 9.75 -3.44 -3.74
C MET A 81 10.81 -2.95 -2.75
N ILE A 82 12.07 -3.39 -2.90
CA ILE A 82 13.20 -2.91 -2.09
C ILE A 82 13.39 -1.41 -2.28
N ALA A 83 13.47 -0.94 -3.53
CA ALA A 83 13.68 0.47 -3.83
C ALA A 83 12.56 1.35 -3.25
N LEU A 84 11.30 0.92 -3.37
CA LEU A 84 10.16 1.64 -2.79
C LEU A 84 10.23 1.70 -1.26
N VAL A 85 10.56 0.59 -0.60
CA VAL A 85 10.66 0.57 0.87
C VAL A 85 11.77 1.50 1.34
N GLU A 86 12.95 1.44 0.73
CA GLU A 86 14.09 2.27 1.11
C GLU A 86 13.81 3.76 0.84
N GLY A 87 13.26 4.10 -0.32
CA GLY A 87 13.01 5.48 -0.73
C GLY A 87 11.85 6.17 0.01
N LEU A 88 10.83 5.40 0.41
CA LEU A 88 9.65 5.94 1.11
C LEU A 88 9.76 5.89 2.63
N ALA A 89 10.62 5.02 3.18
CA ALA A 89 10.83 4.94 4.62
C ALA A 89 11.36 6.24 5.24
N GLU A 90 12.18 7.01 4.51
CA GLU A 90 12.68 8.31 4.97
C GLU A 90 11.56 9.34 5.19
N GLN A 91 10.42 9.15 4.55
CA GLN A 91 9.22 10.00 4.65
C GLN A 91 8.21 9.46 5.66
N GLY A 92 8.50 8.33 6.33
CA GLY A 92 7.56 7.66 7.23
C GLY A 92 6.43 6.91 6.51
N ILE A 93 6.51 6.77 5.18
CA ILE A 93 5.46 6.13 4.37
C ILE A 93 5.68 4.62 4.32
N HIS A 94 4.67 3.85 4.73
CA HIS A 94 4.75 2.39 4.72
C HIS A 94 4.50 1.80 3.33
N VAL A 95 5.31 0.83 2.92
CA VAL A 95 4.99 0.02 1.71
C VAL A 95 4.23 -1.23 2.12
N LEU A 96 3.00 -1.36 1.61
CA LEU A 96 2.11 -2.48 1.87
C LEU A 96 2.15 -3.46 0.70
N ARG A 97 2.19 -4.75 1.03
CA ARG A 97 2.02 -5.84 0.06
C ARG A 97 0.77 -6.63 0.39
N GLN A 98 0.03 -7.03 -0.65
CA GLN A 98 -1.12 -7.90 -0.50
C GLN A 98 -0.67 -9.34 -0.20
N VAL A 99 -1.33 -9.97 0.78
CA VAL A 99 -1.20 -11.39 1.07
C VAL A 99 -2.45 -12.11 0.59
N PHE A 100 -2.26 -13.20 -0.16
CA PHE A 100 -3.36 -14.00 -0.68
C PHE A 100 -3.57 -15.28 0.15
N LYS A 101 -4.82 -15.71 0.29
CA LYS A 101 -5.15 -17.00 0.91
C LYS A 101 -4.62 -18.14 0.05
N ARG A 102 -4.12 -19.17 0.73
CA ARG A 102 -3.61 -20.40 0.09
C ARG A 102 -4.47 -21.59 0.49
N GLY A 103 -4.68 -22.50 -0.45
CA GLY A 103 -5.34 -23.78 -0.21
C GLY A 103 -4.44 -24.76 0.54
N GLU A 104 -4.96 -25.95 0.82
CA GLU A 104 -4.22 -27.04 1.49
C GLU A 104 -2.97 -27.49 0.71
N ASP A 105 -2.97 -27.29 -0.61
CA ASP A 105 -1.85 -27.59 -1.52
C ASP A 105 -0.79 -26.47 -1.59
N GLY A 106 -0.98 -25.39 -0.82
CA GLY A 106 -0.10 -24.23 -0.79
C GLY A 106 -0.27 -23.26 -1.97
N ARG A 107 -1.18 -23.53 -2.91
CA ARG A 107 -1.45 -22.63 -4.06
C ARG A 107 -2.37 -21.50 -3.65
N VAL A 108 -2.22 -20.35 -4.31
CA VAL A 108 -3.12 -19.21 -4.10
C VAL A 108 -4.53 -19.58 -4.58
N ILE A 109 -5.53 -19.27 -3.77
CA ILE A 109 -6.93 -19.52 -4.11
C ILE A 109 -7.40 -18.48 -5.12
N VAL A 110 -7.94 -18.93 -6.25
CA VAL A 110 -8.60 -18.07 -7.25
C VAL A 110 -10.10 -18.05 -6.95
N THR A 111 -10.69 -16.88 -6.80
CA THR A 111 -12.13 -16.70 -6.50
C THR A 111 -12.96 -16.35 -7.74
N GLY A 112 -12.31 -16.02 -8.86
CA GLY A 112 -12.97 -15.70 -10.11
C GLY A 112 -11.99 -15.18 -11.16
N GLN A 113 -12.53 -14.57 -12.21
CA GLN A 113 -11.77 -13.86 -13.24
C GLN A 113 -12.40 -12.49 -13.49
N ASP A 114 -11.58 -11.50 -13.82
CA ASP A 114 -12.08 -10.19 -14.22
C ASP A 114 -12.53 -10.15 -15.69
N GLU A 115 -13.05 -9.00 -16.14
CA GLU A 115 -13.55 -8.80 -17.51
C GLU A 115 -12.50 -9.03 -18.61
N ARG A 116 -11.21 -9.08 -18.24
CA ARG A 116 -10.08 -9.33 -19.14
C ARG A 116 -9.53 -10.75 -19.00
N GLY A 117 -10.21 -11.62 -18.25
CA GLY A 117 -9.83 -13.01 -18.02
C GLY A 117 -8.65 -13.18 -17.05
N ARG A 118 -8.31 -12.16 -16.25
CA ARG A 118 -7.26 -12.26 -15.23
C ARG A 118 -7.84 -12.86 -13.96
N ASP A 119 -7.12 -13.80 -13.36
CA ASP A 119 -7.52 -14.42 -12.11
C ASP A 119 -7.67 -13.38 -10.99
N ILE A 120 -8.78 -13.46 -10.27
CA ILE A 120 -9.04 -12.73 -9.04
C ILE A 120 -8.59 -13.62 -7.89
N LEU A 121 -7.58 -13.16 -7.16
CA LEU A 121 -6.97 -13.93 -6.08
C LEU A 121 -7.69 -13.64 -4.75
N ALA A 122 -7.92 -14.69 -3.96
CA ALA A 122 -8.54 -14.59 -2.64
C ALA A 122 -7.68 -13.73 -1.72
N PHE A 123 -8.19 -12.58 -1.31
CA PHE A 123 -7.51 -11.68 -0.39
C PHE A 123 -7.41 -12.31 1.01
N GLY A 124 -6.22 -12.27 1.60
CA GLY A 124 -5.92 -12.74 2.94
C GLY A 124 -5.60 -11.64 3.93
N GLY A 125 -5.00 -10.53 3.47
CA GLY A 125 -4.64 -9.39 4.30
C GLY A 125 -3.55 -8.53 3.67
N TYR A 126 -3.01 -7.59 4.45
CA TYR A 126 -1.84 -6.78 4.10
C TYR A 126 -0.66 -7.15 5.02
N GLU A 127 0.55 -6.95 4.51
CA GLU A 127 1.78 -6.93 5.30
C GLU A 127 2.56 -5.65 4.99
N VAL A 128 3.29 -5.13 5.98
CA VAL A 128 4.28 -4.07 5.74
C VAL A 128 5.55 -4.73 5.24
N VAL A 129 6.05 -4.25 4.11
CA VAL A 129 7.33 -4.69 3.59
C VAL A 129 8.44 -3.92 4.32
N GLY A 130 9.35 -4.65 4.97
CA GLY A 130 10.55 -4.10 5.56
C GLY A 130 11.81 -4.65 4.89
N VAL A 131 12.88 -3.86 4.86
CA VAL A 131 14.22 -4.31 4.48
C VAL A 131 15.03 -4.50 5.76
N GLU A 132 15.32 -5.75 6.14
CA GLU A 132 16.36 -5.98 7.15
C GLU A 132 17.73 -5.92 6.47
N VAL A 133 18.63 -5.09 7.00
CA VAL A 133 20.01 -4.95 6.51
C VAL A 133 20.80 -6.22 6.87
N ARG A 134 20.52 -7.32 6.15
CA ARG A 134 21.32 -8.54 5.91
C ARG A 134 20.59 -9.44 4.89
N LYS A 135 20.56 -9.02 3.62
CA LYS A 135 20.26 -9.86 2.42
C LYS A 135 19.01 -10.76 2.45
N ALA A 136 17.94 -10.40 3.15
CA ALA A 136 16.63 -11.02 2.95
C ALA A 136 15.52 -10.06 3.40
N LEU A 137 14.46 -9.90 2.60
CA LEU A 137 13.23 -9.24 3.03
C LEU A 137 12.58 -10.07 4.15
N VAL A 138 12.41 -9.48 5.32
CA VAL A 138 11.74 -10.13 6.46
C VAL A 138 10.33 -9.59 6.59
N GLN A 139 9.36 -10.49 6.62
CA GLN A 139 7.94 -10.18 6.79
C GLN A 139 7.71 -9.70 8.23
N ARG A 140 7.04 -8.56 8.39
CA ARG A 140 6.50 -8.15 9.70
C ARG A 140 5.00 -7.90 9.58
N PRO A 141 4.20 -8.32 10.58
CA PRO A 141 2.80 -7.92 10.67
C PRO A 141 2.69 -6.39 10.68
N LEU A 142 1.67 -5.87 10.01
CA LEU A 142 1.29 -4.46 10.14
C LEU A 142 0.67 -4.27 11.54
N GLU A 143 1.32 -3.49 12.40
CA GLU A 143 0.83 -3.18 13.74
C GLU A 143 0.34 -1.72 13.80
N ALA A 144 -0.69 -1.46 14.60
CA ALA A 144 -1.23 -0.11 14.80
C ALA A 144 -0.24 0.76 15.59
N PRO A 145 -0.09 2.06 15.27
CA PRO A 145 0.70 2.97 16.08
C PRO A 145 0.05 3.15 17.46
N VAL A 146 0.90 3.14 18.50
CA VAL A 146 0.54 3.32 19.91
C VAL A 146 0.29 4.80 20.22
#